data_AF-F8WDR7-F1
#
_entry.id   AF-F8WDR7-F1
#
_cell.length_a   1.000
_cell.length_b   1.000
_cell.length_c   1.000
_cell.angle_alpha   90.00
_cell.angle_beta   90.00
_cell.angle_gamma   90.00
#
_symmetry.space_group_name_H-M   'P 1'
#
loop_
_entity.id
_entity.type
_entity.pdbx_description
1 polymer ?
#
loop_
_entity_poly.entity_id
_entity_poly.type
_entity_poly.pdbx_seq_one_letter_code
_entity_poly.pdbx_strand_id
1 'polypeptide(L)'
;MKGVDDLDFFIGDEAIEKPTYATKWPIRHGIVEDWDLMERFMEQVIFKYLRAEPEDHYFLLTEPPLNTPENREYTAEIMFESFN
;
A
#
# COMPACT_ATOMS: atom_id res chain seq x y z
N MET A 1 -5.55 19.28 -7.05
CA MET A 1 -5.05 17.90 -6.87
C MET A 1 -4.98 17.69 -5.38
N LYS A 2 -5.74 16.75 -4.81
CA LYS A 2 -5.61 16.44 -3.38
C LYS A 2 -4.18 15.95 -3.17
N GLY A 3 -3.42 16.61 -2.32
CA GLY A 3 -2.07 16.15 -1.99
C GLY A 3 -2.16 14.87 -1.16
N VAL A 4 -1.09 14.10 -1.08
CA VAL A 4 -1.00 12.92 -0.19
C VAL A 4 -1.29 13.32 1.27
N ASP A 5 -1.00 14.57 1.62
CA ASP A 5 -1.29 15.17 2.93
C ASP A 5 -2.80 15.38 3.20
N ASP A 6 -3.66 15.28 2.17
CA ASP A 6 -5.12 15.36 2.29
C ASP A 6 -5.78 13.99 2.56
N LEU A 7 -4.99 12.91 2.62
CA LEU A 7 -5.48 11.56 2.89
C LEU A 7 -5.72 11.39 4.40
N ASP A 8 -6.95 10.99 4.77
CA ASP A 8 -7.35 10.79 6.17
C ASP A 8 -6.93 9.40 6.71
N PHE A 9 -5.64 9.07 6.55
CA PHE A 9 -5.01 7.89 7.14
C PHE A 9 -3.50 8.09 7.27
N PHE A 10 -2.87 7.27 8.10
CA PHE A 10 -1.42 7.28 8.33
C PHE A 10 -0.89 5.85 8.17
N ILE A 11 0.39 5.71 7.82
CA ILE A 11 1.10 4.43 7.80
C ILE A 11 2.39 4.50 8.62
N GLY A 12 2.97 3.33 8.93
CA GLY A 12 4.22 3.25 9.71
C GLY A 12 4.06 3.74 11.14
N ASP A 13 5.13 4.34 11.68
CA ASP A 13 5.18 4.81 13.07
C ASP A 13 4.10 5.87 13.37
N GLU A 14 3.80 6.74 12.38
CA GLU A 14 2.76 7.77 12.50
C GLU A 14 1.37 7.16 12.77
N ALA A 15 1.09 5.95 12.27
CA ALA A 15 -0.19 5.26 12.46
C ALA A 15 -0.32 4.57 13.83
N ILE A 16 0.80 4.35 14.53
CA ILE A 16 0.82 3.71 15.86
C ILE A 16 0.54 4.75 16.95
N GLU A 17 1.04 5.97 16.79
CA GLU A 17 1.01 7.02 17.82
C GLU A 17 -0.26 7.87 17.81
N LYS A 18 -1.15 7.70 16.82
CA LYS A 18 -2.36 8.52 16.62
C LYS A 18 -3.57 7.97 17.41
N PRO A 19 -3.95 8.53 18.57
CA PRO A 19 -4.97 7.92 19.44
C PRO A 19 -6.40 7.98 18.87
N THR A 20 -6.66 8.90 17.93
CA THR A 20 -7.96 9.10 17.29
C THR A 20 -8.20 8.17 16.10
N TYR A 21 -7.21 7.36 15.71
CA TYR A 21 -7.28 6.45 14.58
C TYR A 21 -7.20 5.01 15.06
N ALA A 22 -7.86 4.11 14.33
CA ALA A 22 -7.75 2.68 14.59
C ALA A 22 -6.60 2.09 13.78
N THR A 23 -5.54 1.63 14.45
CA THR A 23 -4.43 0.93 13.81
C THR A 23 -4.90 -0.41 13.23
N LYS A 24 -4.56 -0.67 11.97
CA LYS A 24 -4.90 -1.90 11.24
C LYS A 24 -3.63 -2.55 10.70
N TRP A 25 -3.68 -3.86 10.52
CA TRP A 25 -2.57 -4.68 10.06
C TRP A 25 -3.05 -5.48 8.84
N PRO A 26 -2.90 -4.94 7.61
CA PRO A 26 -3.48 -5.54 6.40
C PRO A 26 -2.81 -6.85 5.98
N ILE A 27 -1.61 -7.12 6.51
CA ILE A 27 -0.84 -8.34 6.23
C ILE A 27 -0.82 -9.20 7.50
N ARG A 28 -1.30 -10.45 7.39
CA ARG A 28 -1.21 -11.47 8.45
C ARG A 28 -0.44 -12.67 7.95
N HIS A 29 0.51 -13.14 8.75
CA HIS A 29 1.38 -14.26 8.39
C HIS A 29 2.07 -14.11 7.02
N GLY A 30 2.32 -12.87 6.58
CA GLY A 30 2.94 -12.55 5.29
C GLY A 30 1.98 -12.49 4.10
N ILE A 31 0.69 -12.81 4.27
CA ILE A 31 -0.34 -12.72 3.23
C ILE A 31 -1.19 -11.48 3.45
N VAL A 32 -1.54 -10.78 2.37
CA VAL A 32 -2.48 -9.64 2.39
C VAL A 32 -3.88 -10.17 2.65
N GLU A 33 -4.50 -9.73 3.75
CA GLU A 33 -5.90 -10.05 4.10
C GLU A 33 -6.87 -8.91 3.81
N ASP A 34 -6.38 -7.66 3.73
CA ASP A 34 -7.18 -6.46 3.46
C ASP A 34 -6.53 -5.66 2.32
N TRP A 35 -7.05 -5.83 1.10
CA TRP A 35 -6.51 -5.23 -0.11
C TRP A 35 -6.78 -3.72 -0.19
N ASP A 36 -7.94 -3.25 0.30
CA ASP A 36 -8.26 -1.82 0.35
C ASP A 36 -7.24 -1.06 1.22
N LEU A 37 -6.87 -1.63 2.38
CA LEU A 37 -5.84 -1.05 3.24
C LEU A 37 -4.44 -1.21 2.66
N MET A 38 -4.16 -2.29 1.94
CA MET A 38 -2.86 -2.49 1.28
C MET A 38 -2.63 -1.48 0.15
N GLU A 39 -3.65 -1.21 -0.66
CA GLU A 39 -3.61 -0.20 -1.72
C GLU A 39 -3.35 1.20 -1.14
N ARG A 40 -4.13 1.61 -0.14
CA ARG A 40 -3.90 2.87 0.58
C ARG A 40 -2.51 2.94 1.22
N PHE A 41 -2.00 1.82 1.72
CA PHE A 41 -0.64 1.76 2.22
C PHE A 41 0.38 2.07 1.12
N MET A 42 0.20 1.49 -0.07
CA MET A 42 1.05 1.76 -1.23
C MET A 42 0.98 3.22 -1.71
N GLU A 43 -0.19 3.87 -1.65
CA GLU A 43 -0.32 5.30 -1.98
C GLU A 43 0.70 6.16 -1.21
N GLN A 44 0.77 6.01 0.11
CA GLN A 44 1.73 6.78 0.90
C GLN A 44 3.17 6.30 0.66
N VAL A 45 3.42 5.00 0.50
CA VAL A 45 4.76 4.48 0.17
C VAL A 45 5.32 5.18 -1.07
N ILE A 46 4.55 5.23 -2.15
CA ILE A 46 4.97 5.77 -3.44
C ILE A 46 5.09 7.29 -3.37
N PHE A 47 4.02 7.98 -2.96
CA PHE A 47 3.95 9.43 -3.12
C PHE A 47 4.51 10.22 -1.92
N LYS A 48 4.32 9.74 -0.68
CA LYS A 48 4.82 10.44 0.54
C LYS A 48 6.27 10.08 0.86
N TYR A 49 6.60 8.78 0.86
CA TYR A 49 7.91 8.30 1.31
C TYR A 49 8.93 8.24 0.18
N LEU A 50 8.63 7.54 -0.92
CA LEU A 50 9.54 7.45 -2.07
C LEU A 50 9.55 8.74 -2.90
N ARG A 51 8.43 9.47 -2.92
CA ARG A 51 8.22 10.68 -3.74
C ARG A 51 8.50 10.42 -5.22
N ALA A 52 8.02 9.27 -5.69
CA ALA A 52 8.19 8.82 -7.06
C ALA A 52 6.94 9.15 -7.90
N GLU A 53 7.16 9.44 -9.19
CA GLU A 53 6.10 9.38 -10.20
C GLU A 53 6.01 7.91 -10.65
N PRO A 54 5.01 7.12 -10.22
CA PRO A 54 5.02 5.68 -10.44
C PRO A 54 5.08 5.28 -11.93
N GLU A 55 4.54 6.10 -12.84
CA GLU A 55 4.62 5.89 -14.30
C GLU A 55 6.07 5.88 -14.83
N ASP A 56 7.02 6.54 -14.14
CA ASP A 56 8.43 6.65 -14.56
C ASP A 56 9.34 5.57 -13.95
N HIS A 57 8.79 4.66 -13.12
CA HIS A 57 9.57 3.72 -12.34
C HIS A 57 9.10 2.27 -12.47
N TYR A 58 10.06 1.36 -12.71
CA TYR A 58 9.81 -0.07 -12.52
C TYR A 58 9.80 -0.43 -11.04
N PHE A 59 8.78 -1.17 -10.61
CA PHE A 59 8.65 -1.66 -9.24
C PHE A 59 8.97 -3.16 -9.16
N LEU A 60 9.78 -3.52 -8.16
CA LEU A 60 9.98 -4.90 -7.74
C LEU A 60 9.32 -5.09 -6.38
N LEU A 61 8.29 -5.93 -6.34
CA LEU A 61 7.58 -6.31 -5.12
C LEU A 61 7.92 -7.76 -4.74
N THR A 62 7.73 -8.10 -3.47
CA THR A 62 8.03 -9.42 -2.91
C THR A 62 6.76 -10.12 -2.45
N GLU A 63 6.74 -11.45 -2.50
CA GLU A 63 5.62 -12.25 -2.03
C GLU A 63 6.08 -13.37 -1.08
N PRO A 64 5.20 -13.89 -0.19
CA PRO A 64 5.51 -15.06 0.61
C PRO A 64 5.62 -16.33 -0.26
N PRO A 65 6.34 -17.38 0.19
CA PRO A 65 6.56 -18.59 -0.60
C PRO A 65 5.30 -19.33 -1.06
N LEU A 66 4.19 -19.20 -0.32
CA LEU A 66 2.90 -19.84 -0.60
C LEU A 66 1.84 -18.81 -1.00
N ASN A 67 2.24 -17.71 -1.64
CA ASN A 67 1.30 -16.75 -2.20
C ASN A 67 0.50 -17.39 -3.35
N THR A 68 -0.79 -17.11 -3.40
CA THR A 68 -1.65 -17.65 -4.47
C THR A 68 -1.46 -16.84 -5.76
N PRO A 69 -1.70 -17.43 -6.95
CA PRO A 69 -1.71 -16.68 -8.20
C PRO A 69 -2.71 -15.51 -8.18
N GLU A 70 -3.87 -15.69 -7.56
CA GLU A 70 -4.91 -14.66 -7.45
C GLU A 70 -4.40 -13.42 -6.68
N ASN A 71 -3.62 -13.61 -5.62
CA ASN A 71 -3.00 -12.49 -4.91
C ASN A 71 -1.95 -11.77 -5.76
N ARG A 72 -1.25 -12.48 -6.66
CA ARG A 72 -0.34 -11.83 -7.62
C ARG A 72 -1.13 -11.00 -8.63
N GLU A 73 -2.28 -11.49 -9.07
CA GLU A 73 -3.19 -10.76 -9.95
C GLU A 73 -3.68 -9.48 -9.28
N TYR A 74 -4.17 -9.54 -8.03
CA TYR A 74 -4.55 -8.34 -7.27
C TYR A 74 -3.40 -7.36 -7.04
N THR A 75 -2.19 -7.87 -6.78
CA THR A 75 -1.00 -7.02 -6.66
C THR A 75 -0.72 -6.29 -7.98
N ALA A 76 -0.82 -6.99 -9.11
CA ALA A 76 -0.61 -6.41 -10.43
C ALA A 76 -1.72 -5.41 -10.79
N GLU A 77 -2.99 -5.74 -10.51
CA GLU A 77 -4.15 -4.85 -10.70
C GLU A 77 -3.92 -3.52 -9.99
N ILE A 78 -3.58 -3.53 -8.70
CA ILE A 78 -3.28 -2.30 -7.96
C ILE A 78 -2.13 -1.51 -8.60
N MET A 79 -1.02 -2.17 -8.94
CA MET A 79 0.16 -1.48 -9.46
C MET A 79 -0.04 -0.89 -10.86
N PHE A 80 -0.86 -1.52 -11.71
CA PHE A 80 -1.06 -1.08 -13.09
C PHE A 80 -2.35 -0.28 -13.31
N GLU A 81 -3.40 -0.50 -12.53
CA GLU A 81 -4.68 0.19 -12.72
C GLU A 81 -4.84 1.42 -11.82
N SER A 82 -4.21 1.42 -10.63
CA SER A 82 -4.33 2.53 -9.67
C SER A 82 -3.13 3.47 -9.66
N PHE A 83 -1.92 2.96 -9.91
CA PHE A 83 -0.67 3.73 -9.82
C PHE A 83 -0.01 4.01 -11.17
N ASN A 84 -0.65 3.70 -12.30
CA ASN A 84 -0.09 3.90 -13.63
C ASN A 84 -1.01 4.75 -14.52
#